data_AF-A0A3M2CBG6-F1
#
_entry.id   AF-A0A3M2CBG6-F1
#
_cell.length_a   1.000
_cell.length_b   1.000
_cell.length_c   1.000
_cell.angle_alpha   90.00
_cell.angle_beta   90.00
_cell.angle_gamma   90.00
#
_symmetry.space_group_name_H-M   'P 1'
#
loop_
_entity.id
_entity.type
_entity.pdbx_description
1 polymer ?
#
loop_
_entity_poly.entity_id
_entity_poly.type
_entity_poly.pdbx_seq_one_letter_code
_entity_poly.pdbx_strand_id
1 'polypeptide(L)'
;STYDGLSIAWAVVEYLHNTKGRRPLTLFATHYHELTDLEGILPRVKNYNVAVVEEEDRVAFLYKIVRGATDRSYGIYAAQVAGLPRAAIRRAKEILQSLEEGSGVHVKPAGGRSRAGEETLQLTFFDVLEHPVVERLRTVDINRMTPIEALALLAQLVAEVKNSRGSS
;
A
#
# COMPACT_ATOMS: atom_id res chain seq x y z
N SER A 1 -3.58 2.08 -15.59
CA SER A 1 -4.45 0.90 -15.81
C SER A 1 -4.64 0.00 -14.59
N THR A 2 -3.95 0.24 -13.47
CA THR A 2 -4.14 -0.53 -12.21
C THR A 2 -5.52 -0.30 -11.60
N TYR A 3 -6.03 0.94 -11.64
CA TYR A 3 -7.38 1.28 -11.18
C TYR A 3 -8.49 0.60 -11.96
N ASP A 4 -8.33 0.40 -13.27
CA ASP A 4 -9.29 -0.35 -14.08
C ASP A 4 -9.34 -1.82 -13.61
N GLY A 5 -8.16 -2.41 -13.36
CA GLY A 5 -8.04 -3.78 -12.86
C GLY A 5 -8.68 -3.96 -11.48
N LEU A 6 -8.42 -3.05 -10.55
CA LEU A 6 -9.07 -3.02 -9.24
C LEU A 6 -10.59 -2.87 -9.36
N SER A 7 -11.06 -1.92 -10.17
CA SER A 7 -12.49 -1.64 -10.35
C SER A 7 -13.24 -2.85 -10.91
N ILE A 8 -12.66 -3.54 -11.90
CA ILE A 8 -13.26 -4.77 -12.46
C ILE A 8 -13.27 -5.88 -11.40
N ALA A 9 -12.17 -6.09 -10.68
CA ALA A 9 -12.10 -7.12 -9.65
C ALA A 9 -13.14 -6.89 -8.55
N TRP A 10 -13.29 -5.65 -8.08
CA TRP A 10 -14.31 -5.25 -7.11
C TRP A 10 -15.72 -5.56 -7.61
N ALA A 11 -16.05 -5.10 -8.82
CA ALA A 11 -17.37 -5.32 -9.42
C ALA A 11 -17.69 -6.81 -9.57
N VAL A 12 -16.70 -7.65 -9.91
CA VAL A 12 -16.88 -9.11 -9.99
C VAL A 12 -17.17 -9.71 -8.62
N VAL A 13 -16.43 -9.32 -7.58
CA VAL A 13 -16.68 -9.81 -6.21
C VAL A 13 -18.07 -9.42 -5.74
N GLU A 14 -18.49 -8.18 -5.96
CA GLU A 14 -19.84 -7.71 -5.63
C GLU A 14 -20.92 -8.47 -6.41
N TYR A 15 -20.71 -8.71 -7.70
CA TYR A 15 -21.65 -9.46 -8.53
C TYR A 15 -21.83 -10.90 -8.02
N LEU A 16 -20.71 -11.61 -7.76
CA LEU A 16 -20.74 -12.96 -7.21
C LEU A 16 -21.38 -13.01 -5.82
N HIS A 17 -21.16 -11.98 -5.01
CA HIS A 17 -21.78 -11.85 -3.69
C HIS A 17 -23.28 -11.53 -3.77
N ASN A 18 -23.72 -10.61 -4.63
CA ASN A 18 -25.08 -10.09 -4.58
C ASN A 18 -26.08 -10.87 -5.46
N THR A 19 -25.61 -11.74 -6.35
CA THR A 19 -26.48 -12.52 -7.23
C THR A 19 -27.40 -13.47 -6.44
N LYS A 20 -28.71 -13.17 -6.43
CA LYS A 20 -29.71 -14.00 -5.75
C LYS A 20 -29.83 -15.36 -6.44
N GLY A 21 -29.93 -16.43 -5.63
CA GLY A 21 -30.05 -17.80 -6.14
C GLY A 21 -28.74 -18.42 -6.67
N ARG A 22 -27.65 -17.65 -6.79
CA ARG A 22 -26.32 -18.14 -7.19
C ARG A 22 -25.30 -17.64 -6.20
N ARG A 23 -24.93 -18.49 -5.23
CA ARG A 23 -23.93 -18.19 -4.20
C ARG A 23 -22.77 -19.18 -4.31
N PRO A 24 -21.95 -19.08 -5.36
CA PRO A 24 -20.85 -20.02 -5.56
C PRO A 24 -19.81 -19.87 -4.43
N LEU A 25 -19.28 -20.99 -3.97
CA LEU A 25 -18.07 -20.99 -3.15
C LEU A 25 -16.93 -20.45 -4.02
N THR A 26 -16.39 -19.29 -3.64
CA THR A 26 -15.41 -18.57 -4.43
C THR A 26 -14.15 -18.36 -3.60
N LEU A 27 -13.00 -18.71 -4.18
CA LEU A 27 -11.69 -18.31 -3.68
C LEU A 27 -11.13 -17.26 -4.63
N PHE A 28 -10.85 -16.07 -4.10
CA PHE A 28 -10.38 -14.92 -4.87
C PHE A 28 -8.98 -14.55 -4.42
N ALA A 29 -7.96 -14.98 -5.16
CA ALA A 29 -6.57 -14.62 -4.89
C ALA A 29 -6.24 -13.28 -5.58
N THR A 30 -5.71 -12.33 -4.81
CA THR A 30 -5.44 -10.97 -5.31
C THR A 30 -4.17 -10.39 -4.71
N HIS A 31 -3.59 -9.42 -5.40
CA HIS A 31 -2.52 -8.55 -4.90
C HIS A 31 -3.03 -7.12 -4.58
N TYR A 32 -4.31 -6.85 -4.79
CA TYR A 32 -4.95 -5.59 -4.41
C TYR A 32 -5.34 -5.62 -2.93
N HIS A 33 -4.68 -4.80 -2.12
CA HIS A 33 -4.97 -4.69 -0.69
C HIS A 33 -6.32 -4.00 -0.45
N GLU A 34 -6.75 -3.12 -1.35
CA GLU A 34 -8.01 -2.38 -1.29
C GLU A 34 -9.23 -3.31 -1.30
N LEU A 35 -9.13 -4.49 -1.93
CA LEU A 35 -10.21 -5.48 -1.91
C LEU A 35 -10.42 -6.10 -0.53
N THR A 36 -9.47 -5.97 0.40
CA THR A 36 -9.64 -6.50 1.76
C THR A 36 -10.72 -5.75 2.54
N ASP A 37 -10.97 -4.48 2.22
CA ASP A 37 -12.02 -3.68 2.85
C ASP A 37 -13.43 -4.24 2.59
N LEU A 38 -13.60 -5.06 1.55
CA LEU A 38 -14.87 -5.71 1.23
C LEU A 38 -15.40 -6.62 2.34
N GLU A 39 -14.54 -7.14 3.22
CA GLU A 39 -15.02 -7.92 4.38
C GLU A 39 -15.89 -7.07 5.34
N GLY A 40 -15.61 -5.77 5.46
CA GLY A 40 -16.40 -4.85 6.29
C GLY A 40 -17.73 -4.44 5.64
N ILE A 41 -17.85 -4.60 4.32
CA ILE A 41 -18.99 -4.13 3.51
C ILE A 41 -19.92 -5.30 3.15
N LEU A 42 -19.34 -6.43 2.77
CA LEU A 42 -20.05 -7.60 2.27
C LEU A 42 -20.01 -8.71 3.33
N PRO A 43 -21.15 -9.03 4.00
CA PRO A 43 -21.16 -9.84 5.22
C PRO A 43 -20.68 -11.29 5.04
N ARG A 44 -20.65 -11.80 3.80
CA ARG A 44 -20.16 -13.16 3.49
C ARG A 44 -18.74 -13.18 2.94
N VAL A 45 -18.10 -12.03 2.77
CA VAL A 45 -16.70 -11.94 2.37
C VAL A 45 -15.82 -12.09 3.61
N LYS A 46 -14.72 -12.80 3.44
CA LYS A 46 -13.82 -13.21 4.51
C LYS A 46 -12.38 -13.21 4.00
N ASN A 47 -11.53 -12.33 4.52
CA ASN A 47 -10.11 -12.20 4.15
C ASN A 47 -9.22 -13.28 4.75
N TYR A 48 -8.43 -13.92 3.90
CA TYR A 48 -7.41 -14.85 4.33
C TYR A 48 -6.08 -14.49 3.67
N ASN A 49 -4.98 -14.74 4.37
CA ASN A 49 -3.64 -14.56 3.86
C ASN A 49 -2.79 -15.82 4.11
N VAL A 50 -1.66 -15.90 3.42
CA VAL A 50 -0.66 -16.95 3.67
C VAL A 50 0.22 -16.46 4.84
N ALA A 51 0.33 -17.26 5.88
CA ALA A 51 1.14 -16.94 7.04
C ALA A 51 2.63 -16.88 6.66
N VAL A 52 3.27 -15.83 7.15
CA VAL A 52 4.68 -15.54 6.93
C VAL A 52 5.33 -15.28 8.29
N VAL A 53 6.54 -15.80 8.48
CA VAL A 53 7.39 -15.49 9.63
C VAL A 53 8.60 -14.73 9.13
N GLU A 54 8.85 -13.57 9.71
CA GLU A 54 10.04 -12.76 9.45
C GLU A 54 11.03 -12.91 10.61
N GLU A 55 12.27 -13.28 10.29
CA GLU A 55 13.39 -13.27 11.22
C GLU A 55 14.56 -12.54 10.57
N GLU A 56 14.93 -11.38 11.12
CA GLU A 56 16.01 -10.51 10.65
C GLU A 56 15.93 -10.20 9.15
N ASP A 57 16.65 -10.97 8.32
CA ASP A 57 16.75 -10.81 6.86
C ASP A 57 16.14 -12.00 6.09
N ARG A 58 15.39 -12.87 6.78
CA ARG A 58 14.78 -14.09 6.22
C ARG A 58 13.28 -14.07 6.40
N VAL A 59 12.59 -14.50 5.34
CA VAL A 59 11.14 -14.61 5.31
C VAL A 59 10.78 -16.07 5.08
N ALA A 60 10.14 -16.70 6.04
CA ALA A 60 9.66 -18.07 5.92
C ALA A 60 8.17 -18.07 5.56
N PHE A 61 7.83 -18.52 4.34
CA PHE A 61 6.45 -18.80 3.98
C PHE A 61 6.02 -20.11 4.63
N LEU A 62 5.04 -20.05 5.54
CA LEU A 62 4.57 -21.24 6.27
C LEU A 62 3.61 -22.11 5.45
N TYR A 63 3.25 -21.69 4.24
CA TYR A 63 2.23 -22.31 3.37
C TYR A 63 0.90 -22.57 4.09
N LYS A 64 0.63 -21.82 5.17
CA LYS A 64 -0.56 -21.96 6.00
C LYS A 64 -1.49 -20.79 5.74
N ILE A 65 -2.74 -21.07 5.41
CA ILE A 65 -3.76 -20.04 5.27
C ILE A 65 -4.27 -19.64 6.66
N VAL A 66 -4.24 -18.34 6.95
CA VAL A 66 -4.71 -17.77 8.22
C VAL A 66 -5.74 -16.67 7.99
N ARG A 67 -6.58 -16.46 9.01
CA ARG A 67 -7.64 -15.45 9.00
C ARG A 67 -7.02 -14.04 9.07
N GLY A 68 -7.49 -13.13 8.24
CA GLY A 68 -7.11 -11.71 8.25
C GLY A 68 -6.63 -11.20 6.90
N ALA A 69 -6.59 -9.88 6.76
CA ALA A 69 -5.86 -9.21 5.69
C ALA A 69 -4.34 -9.22 5.99
N THR A 70 -3.51 -8.89 5.01
CA THR A 70 -2.09 -8.60 5.20
C THR A 70 -1.80 -7.22 4.62
N ASP A 71 -0.98 -6.45 5.32
CA ASP A 71 -0.52 -5.11 4.98
C ASP A 71 0.90 -5.13 4.38
N ARG A 72 1.55 -6.30 4.28
CA ARG A 72 2.94 -6.43 3.85
C ARG A 72 3.07 -7.02 2.45
N SER A 73 3.99 -6.47 1.68
CA SER A 73 4.41 -6.99 0.38
C SER A 73 5.79 -7.63 0.47
N TYR A 74 5.89 -8.88 0.02
CA TYR A 74 7.13 -9.66 0.05
C TYR A 74 7.83 -9.73 -1.31
N GLY A 75 7.56 -8.78 -2.21
CA GLY A 75 8.05 -8.79 -3.60
C GLY A 75 9.57 -8.85 -3.72
N ILE A 76 10.30 -8.05 -2.94
CA ILE A 76 11.78 -8.07 -2.93
C ILE A 76 12.30 -9.42 -2.44
N TYR A 77 11.66 -10.02 -1.44
CA TYR A 77 12.04 -11.34 -0.97
C TYR A 77 11.76 -12.44 -2.00
N ALA A 78 10.60 -12.41 -2.65
CA ALA A 78 10.27 -13.32 -3.74
C ALA A 78 11.32 -13.24 -4.87
N ALA A 79 11.78 -12.03 -5.21
CA ALA A 79 12.86 -11.82 -6.17
C ALA A 79 14.20 -12.41 -5.69
N GLN A 80 14.53 -12.28 -4.40
CA GLN A 80 15.72 -12.88 -3.81
C GLN A 80 15.69 -14.42 -3.91
N VAL A 81 14.55 -15.03 -3.58
CA VAL A 81 14.36 -16.49 -3.68
C VAL A 81 14.39 -16.96 -5.14
N ALA A 82 13.87 -16.16 -6.07
CA ALA A 82 13.96 -16.41 -7.52
C ALA A 82 15.39 -16.29 -8.09
N GLY A 83 16.38 -15.91 -7.27
CA GLY A 83 17.78 -15.86 -7.66
C GLY A 83 18.18 -14.60 -8.42
N LEU A 84 17.44 -13.50 -8.28
CA LEU A 84 17.82 -12.24 -8.92
C LEU A 84 19.18 -11.74 -8.38
N PRO A 85 19.96 -11.01 -9.20
CA PRO A 85 21.28 -10.53 -8.80
C PRO A 85 21.26 -9.71 -7.51
N ARG A 86 22.18 -9.98 -6.59
CA ARG A 86 22.27 -9.27 -5.29
C ARG A 86 22.33 -7.74 -5.44
N ALA A 87 22.95 -7.24 -6.50
CA ALA A 87 23.00 -5.81 -6.79
C ALA A 87 21.62 -5.21 -7.07
N ALA A 88 20.75 -5.93 -7.80
CA ALA A 88 19.38 -5.52 -8.07
C ALA A 88 18.52 -5.57 -6.79
N ILE A 89 18.68 -6.62 -5.97
CA ILE A 89 17.97 -6.73 -4.68
C ILE A 89 18.33 -5.57 -3.74
N ARG A 90 19.62 -5.23 -3.60
CA ARG A 90 20.05 -4.08 -2.79
C ARG A 90 19.44 -2.78 -3.31
N ARG A 91 19.49 -2.55 -4.63
CA ARG A 91 18.91 -1.35 -5.23
C ARG A 91 17.41 -1.26 -5.01
N ALA A 92 16.69 -2.39 -5.10
CA ALA A 92 15.26 -2.43 -4.81
C ALA A 92 14.95 -2.08 -3.34
N LYS A 93 15.75 -2.57 -2.38
CA LYS A 93 15.63 -2.19 -0.96
C LYS A 93 15.85 -0.69 -0.74
N GLU A 94 16.88 -0.10 -1.37
CA GLU A 94 17.13 1.35 -1.31
C GLU A 94 15.97 2.17 -1.88
N ILE A 95 15.43 1.76 -3.04
CA ILE A 95 14.30 2.44 -3.67
C ILE A 95 13.05 2.35 -2.78
N LEU A 96 12.76 1.18 -2.22
CA LEU A 96 11.63 0.98 -1.30
C LEU A 96 11.75 1.91 -0.09
N GLN A 97 12.93 1.95 0.54
CA GLN A 97 13.18 2.84 1.67
C GLN A 97 12.94 4.31 1.31
N SER A 98 13.45 4.77 0.17
CA SER A 98 13.23 6.17 -0.27
C SER A 98 11.75 6.48 -0.50
N LEU A 99 11.00 5.53 -1.08
CA LEU A 99 9.56 5.65 -1.31
C LEU A 99 8.76 5.70 -0.01
N GLU A 100 9.09 4.86 0.97
CA GLU A 100 8.46 4.84 2.29
C GLU A 100 8.73 6.12 3.09
N GLU A 101 9.92 6.72 2.93
CA GLU A 101 10.31 7.98 3.56
C GLU A 101 9.65 9.21 2.90
N GLY A 102 8.87 9.04 1.83
CA GLY A 102 8.23 10.13 1.07
C GLY A 102 9.24 11.01 0.32
N SER A 103 10.53 10.66 0.36
CA SER A 103 11.57 11.28 -0.44
C SER A 103 11.45 10.74 -1.87
N GLY A 104 10.90 11.54 -2.78
CA GLY A 104 10.82 11.17 -4.20
C GLY A 104 12.13 10.55 -4.67
N VAL A 105 12.04 9.43 -5.39
CA VAL A 105 13.23 8.65 -5.77
C VAL A 105 14.13 9.51 -6.65
N HIS A 106 15.22 10.01 -6.09
CA HIS A 106 16.31 10.58 -6.89
C HIS A 106 17.04 9.42 -7.58
N VAL A 107 16.52 9.01 -8.73
CA VAL A 107 17.19 8.05 -9.61
C VAL A 107 18.41 8.75 -10.19
N LYS A 108 19.57 8.63 -9.54
CA LYS A 108 20.85 8.81 -10.23
C LYS A 108 21.08 7.56 -11.07
N PRO A 109 21.06 7.65 -12.42
CA PRO A 109 21.34 6.49 -13.26
C PRO A 109 22.75 5.98 -12.94
N ALA A 110 22.85 4.70 -12.63
CA ALA A 110 24.13 4.04 -12.46
C ALA A 110 24.81 3.94 -13.83
N GLY A 111 25.67 4.91 -14.14
CA GLY A 111 26.54 4.90 -15.31
C GLY A 111 25.91 5.49 -16.58
N GLY A 112 26.11 6.79 -16.79
CA GLY A 112 25.78 7.44 -18.06
C GLY A 112 25.90 8.95 -17.94
N ARG A 113 26.84 9.54 -18.68
CA ARG A 113 27.09 10.98 -18.74
C ARG A 113 25.78 11.77 -18.87
N SER A 114 25.62 12.76 -17.99
CA SER A 114 24.55 13.75 -18.05
C SER A 114 24.45 14.36 -19.44
N ARG A 115 23.30 14.13 -20.10
CA ARG A 115 22.76 15.09 -21.05
C ARG A 115 21.46 15.61 -20.46
N ALA A 116 21.41 16.93 -20.34
CA ALA A 116 20.26 17.68 -19.92
C ALA A 116 19.00 17.23 -20.68
N GLY A 117 17.95 16.96 -19.93
CA GLY A 117 16.65 16.52 -20.41
C GLY A 117 15.79 16.26 -19.19
N GLU A 118 14.98 17.26 -18.83
CA GLU A 118 13.88 17.10 -17.88
C GLU A 118 12.89 16.09 -18.46
N GLU A 119 13.05 14.83 -18.11
CA GLU A 119 11.95 13.88 -18.08
C GLU A 119 11.99 13.24 -16.69
N THR A 120 11.29 13.88 -15.76
CA THR A 120 10.78 13.24 -14.56
C THR A 120 10.00 12.03 -15.02
N LEU A 121 10.65 10.86 -15.03
CA LEU A 121 10.00 9.57 -15.15
C LEU A 121 9.04 9.47 -13.96
N GLN A 122 7.79 9.88 -14.21
CA GLN A 122 6.66 9.65 -13.33
C GLN A 122 6.54 8.14 -13.13
N LEU A 123 7.15 7.63 -12.06
CA LEU A 123 6.69 6.41 -11.42
C LEU A 123 5.54 6.79 -10.49
N THR A 124 4.46 7.31 -11.09
CA THR A 124 3.10 7.40 -10.51
C THR A 124 2.48 6.00 -10.45
N PHE A 125 3.24 5.03 -9.94
CA PHE A 125 2.77 3.66 -9.72
C PHE A 125 2.50 3.38 -8.24
N PHE A 126 3.01 4.26 -7.38
CA PHE A 126 2.74 4.29 -5.95
C PHE A 126 2.37 5.72 -5.59
N ASP A 127 1.19 6.17 -6.03
CA ASP A 127 0.45 7.10 -5.18
C ASP A 127 0.16 6.28 -3.91
N VAL A 128 1.14 6.30 -2.98
CA VAL A 128 0.92 5.99 -1.58
C VAL A 128 -0.37 6.72 -1.24
N LEU A 129 -1.43 5.98 -0.91
CA LEU A 129 -2.69 6.57 -0.47
C LEU A 129 -2.35 7.66 0.53
N GLU A 130 -2.36 8.92 0.08
CA GLU A 130 -1.86 10.01 0.89
C GLU A 130 -2.80 10.06 2.09
N HIS A 131 -2.21 9.90 3.29
CA HIS A 131 -3.00 9.79 4.50
C HIS A 131 -3.97 10.99 4.57
N PRO A 132 -5.26 10.82 4.95
CA PRO A 132 -6.26 11.90 4.92
C PRO A 132 -5.83 13.20 5.64
N VAL A 133 -4.90 13.07 6.59
CA VAL A 133 -4.24 14.20 7.29
C VAL A 133 -3.36 15.04 6.37
N VAL A 134 -2.65 14.44 5.40
CA VAL A 134 -1.83 15.14 4.40
C VAL A 134 -2.72 16.02 3.53
N GLU A 135 -3.85 15.51 3.07
CA GLU A 135 -4.85 16.29 2.33
C GLU A 135 -5.41 17.45 3.15
N ARG A 136 -5.73 17.21 4.42
CA ARG A 136 -6.19 18.29 5.31
C ARG A 136 -5.13 19.36 5.49
N LEU A 137 -3.87 18.99 5.72
CA LEU A 137 -2.77 19.95 5.90
C LEU A 137 -2.58 20.87 4.69
N ARG A 138 -2.85 20.40 3.46
CA ARG A 138 -2.78 21.23 2.24
C ARG A 138 -3.80 22.36 2.23
N THR A 139 -4.93 22.20 2.92
CA THR A 139 -6.03 23.18 2.96
C THR A 139 -5.92 24.17 4.12
N VAL A 140 -4.96 23.97 5.03
CA VAL A 140 -4.82 24.76 6.26
C VAL A 140 -3.98 26.00 6.01
N ASP A 141 -4.54 27.17 6.31
CA ASP A 141 -3.82 28.45 6.28
C ASP A 141 -3.50 28.92 7.69
N ILE A 142 -2.28 28.62 8.15
CA ILE A 142 -1.79 28.96 9.49
C ILE A 142 -1.87 30.48 9.76
N ASN A 143 -1.72 31.32 8.73
CA ASN A 143 -1.70 32.77 8.90
C ASN A 143 -3.10 33.35 9.19
N ARG A 144 -4.15 32.57 9.00
CA ARG A 144 -5.54 32.97 9.22
C ARG A 144 -6.19 32.29 10.42
N MET A 145 -5.40 31.56 11.21
CA MET A 145 -5.88 30.86 12.40
C MET A 145 -5.39 31.56 13.66
N THR A 146 -6.22 31.56 14.70
CA THR A 146 -5.77 31.95 16.04
C THR A 146 -4.87 30.85 16.64
N PRO A 147 -3.97 31.20 17.58
CA PRO A 147 -3.07 30.21 18.20
C PRO A 147 -3.80 29.02 18.83
N ILE A 148 -5.01 29.25 19.38
CA ILE A 148 -5.80 28.19 20.01
C ILE A 148 -6.47 27.26 18.99
N GLU A 149 -6.90 27.79 17.84
CA GLU A 149 -7.45 26.98 16.74
C GLU A 149 -6.35 26.13 16.10
N ALA A 150 -5.14 26.68 15.93
CA ALA A 150 -4.01 25.93 15.43
C ALA A 150 -3.63 24.78 16.37
N LEU A 151 -3.62 25.03 17.69
CA LEU A 151 -3.34 24.00 18.70
C LEU A 151 -4.43 22.91 18.72
N ALA A 152 -5.70 23.30 18.61
CA ALA A 152 -6.84 22.38 18.57
C ALA A 152 -6.80 21.51 17.31
N LEU A 153 -6.51 22.10 16.15
CA LEU A 153 -6.34 21.38 14.89
C LEU A 153 -5.19 20.37 14.99
N LEU A 154 -4.03 20.79 15.52
CA LEU A 154 -2.88 19.90 15.72
C LEU A 154 -3.24 18.71 16.62
N ALA A 155 -3.97 18.94 17.71
CA ALA A 155 -4.43 17.87 18.59
C ALA A 155 -5.35 16.85 17.87
N GLN A 156 -6.24 17.33 17.00
CA GLN A 156 -7.11 16.47 16.18
C GLN A 156 -6.31 15.63 15.20
N LEU A 157 -5.38 16.24 14.46
CA LEU A 157 -4.55 15.52 13.49
C LEU A 157 -3.68 14.46 14.17
N VAL A 158 -3.11 14.76 15.34
CA VAL A 158 -2.33 13.79 16.14
C VAL A 158 -3.20 12.62 16.61
N ALA A 159 -4.45 12.87 17.02
CA ALA A 159 -5.38 11.81 17.42
C ALA A 159 -5.75 10.91 16.23
N GLU A 160 -5.98 11.48 15.05
CA GLU A 160 -6.29 10.71 13.83
C GLU A 160 -5.14 9.80 13.40
N VAL A 161 -3.89 10.28 13.44
CA VAL A 161 -2.71 9.46 13.11
C VAL A 161 -2.49 8.34 14.14
N LYS A 162 -2.80 8.59 15.43
CA LYS A 162 -2.68 7.56 16.47
C LYS A 162 -3.74 6.47 16.34
N ASN A 163 -4.97 6.84 15.98
CA ASN A 163 -6.07 5.89 15.81
C ASN A 163 -5.91 5.01 14.54
N SER A 164 -5.30 5.55 13.49
CA SER A 164 -5.00 4.80 12.26
C SER A 164 -3.84 3.81 12.40
N ARG A 165 -2.92 4.00 13.35
CA ARG A 165 -1.86 3.03 13.69
C ARG A 165 -2.31 1.90 14.65
N GLY A 166 -3.53 1.96 15.17
CA GLY A 166 -4.07 0.99 16.15
C GLY A 166 -4.93 -0.14 15.56
N SER A 167 -5.22 -0.08 14.26
CA SER A 167 -5.93 -1.12 13.50
C SER A 167 -5.02 -1.65 12.40
N SER A 168 -3.98 -2.38 12.76
CA SER A 168 -3.17 -3.21 11.85
C SER A 168 -2.73 -4.45 12.60
#